data_AF-A0A353HUW8-F1
#
_entry.id   AF-A0A353HUW8-F1
#
_cell.length_a   1.000
_cell.length_b   1.000
_cell.length_c   1.000
_cell.angle_alpha   90.00
_cell.angle_beta   90.00
_cell.angle_gamma   90.00
#
_symmetry.space_group_name_H-M   'P 1'
#
loop_
_entity.id
_entity.type
_entity.pdbx_description
1 polymer ?
#
loop_
_entity_poly.entity_id
_entity_poly.type
_entity_poly.pdbx_seq_one_letter_code
_entity_poly.pdbx_strand_id
1 'polypeptide(L)'
;MDLTVNNSTTSAFLVTVFAELQDGSFVAKVMPETGVPYTPYWENEVDQVIVYISPDEEQLAAILAALNERRLPFKDLQNYGSVAGGTSTIPV
;
A
#
# COMPACT_ATOMS: atom_id res chain seq x y z
N MET A 1 12.86 -1.02 11.39
CA MET A 1 13.54 0.05 10.64
C MET A 1 12.43 0.94 10.14
N ASP A 2 12.46 2.25 10.37
CA ASP A 2 11.29 3.10 10.09
C ASP A 2 11.39 3.72 8.69
N LEU A 3 10.41 3.47 7.83
CA LEU A 3 10.35 3.99 6.47
C LEU A 3 9.44 5.22 6.41
N THR A 4 9.95 6.34 5.90
CA THR A 4 9.14 7.56 5.73
C THR A 4 8.64 7.66 4.31
N VAL A 5 7.33 7.56 4.11
CA VAL A 5 6.66 7.57 2.81
C VAL A 5 5.84 8.85 2.66
N ASN A 6 5.83 9.42 1.45
CA ASN A 6 4.98 10.58 1.17
C ASN A 6 3.51 10.16 1.08
N ASN A 7 2.66 10.90 1.79
CA ASN A 7 1.22 10.78 1.63
C ASN A 7 0.79 11.45 0.33
N SER A 8 -0.25 10.89 -0.27
CA SER A 8 -0.77 11.41 -1.53
C SER A 8 -1.36 12.81 -1.35
N THR A 9 -1.08 13.71 -2.30
CA THR A 9 -1.56 15.10 -2.27
C THR A 9 -2.49 15.38 -3.45
N THR A 10 -3.30 16.44 -3.30
CA THR A 10 -4.50 16.79 -4.08
C THR A 10 -4.33 16.97 -5.59
N SER A 11 -3.10 16.97 -6.13
CA SER A 11 -2.86 17.17 -7.56
C SER A 11 -3.07 15.91 -8.40
N ALA A 12 -2.97 14.74 -7.79
CA ALA A 12 -3.39 13.45 -8.34
C ALA A 12 -3.61 12.52 -7.15
N PHE A 13 -4.86 12.13 -6.87
CA PHE A 13 -5.19 11.15 -5.83
C PHE A 13 -4.59 9.79 -6.20
N LEU A 14 -3.28 9.63 -6.01
CA LEU A 14 -2.59 8.37 -6.14
C LEU A 14 -2.84 7.58 -4.87
N VAL A 15 -3.12 6.30 -5.02
CA VAL A 15 -3.28 5.37 -3.91
C VAL A 15 -2.41 4.17 -4.18
N THR A 16 -1.87 3.60 -3.11
CA THR A 16 -1.20 2.31 -3.18
C THR A 16 -2.19 1.26 -2.74
N VAL A 17 -2.57 0.39 -3.68
CA VAL A 17 -3.41 -0.77 -3.39
C VAL A 17 -2.47 -1.90 -3.02
N PHE A 18 -2.66 -2.48 -1.84
CA PHE A 18 -1.98 -3.70 -1.40
C PHE A 18 -2.99 -4.84 -1.44
N ALA A 19 -2.59 -6.02 -1.89
CA ALA A 19 -3.42 -7.21 -1.87
C ALA A 19 -2.64 -8.40 -1.30
N GLU A 20 -3.36 -9.23 -0.55
CA GLU A 20 -2.93 -10.54 -0.10
C GLU A 20 -3.42 -11.58 -1.12
N LEU A 21 -2.53 -12.43 -1.60
CA LEU A 21 -2.83 -13.52 -2.53
C LEU A 21 -3.11 -14.82 -1.78
N GLN A 22 -3.79 -15.77 -2.42
CA GLN A 22 -4.15 -17.07 -1.83
C GLN A 22 -2.95 -17.92 -1.40
N ASP A 23 -1.78 -17.70 -1.99
CA ASP A 23 -0.52 -18.36 -1.62
C ASP A 23 0.13 -17.75 -0.36
N GLY A 24 -0.45 -16.67 0.19
CA GLY A 24 0.07 -15.92 1.33
C GLY A 24 1.12 -14.87 0.96
N SER A 25 1.36 -14.64 -0.33
CA SER A 25 2.23 -13.57 -0.83
C SER A 25 1.49 -12.24 -0.86
N PHE A 26 2.22 -11.14 -0.76
CA PHE A 26 1.67 -9.79 -0.87
C PHE A 26 2.12 -9.12 -2.16
N VAL A 27 1.19 -8.44 -2.82
CA VAL A 27 1.43 -7.61 -4.01
C VAL A 27 0.90 -6.21 -3.78
N ALA A 28 1.49 -5.24 -4.46
CA ALA A 28 1.03 -3.86 -4.36
C ALA A 28 1.19 -3.10 -5.68
N LYS A 29 0.35 -2.10 -5.88
CA LYS A 29 0.40 -1.23 -7.05
C LYS A 29 -0.04 0.18 -6.72
N VAL A 30 0.78 1.14 -7.14
CA VAL A 30 0.43 2.56 -7.10
C VAL A 30 -0.41 2.89 -8.34
N MET A 31 -1.60 3.44 -8.14
CA MET A 31 -2.49 3.85 -9.22
C MET A 31 -3.36 5.03 -8.79
N PRO A 32 -3.99 5.76 -9.73
CA PRO A 32 -4.99 6.76 -9.39
C PRO A 32 -6.19 6.11 -8.67
N GLU A 33 -6.76 6.78 -7.68
CA GLU A 33 -7.95 6.33 -6.94
C GLU A 33 -9.12 6.02 -7.89
N THR A 34 -9.31 6.85 -8.92
CA THR A 34 -10.33 6.63 -9.96
C THR A 34 -10.07 5.41 -10.84
N GLY A 35 -8.84 4.87 -10.81
CA GLY A 35 -8.42 3.69 -11.55
C GLY A 35 -8.50 2.40 -10.74
N VAL A 36 -8.85 2.47 -9.44
CA VAL A 36 -9.00 1.28 -8.61
C VAL A 36 -10.28 0.54 -9.04
N PRO A 37 -10.18 -0.71 -9.50
CA PRO A 37 -11.36 -1.45 -9.93
C PRO A 37 -12.24 -1.84 -8.73
N TYR A 38 -13.54 -1.91 -8.99
CA TYR A 38 -14.53 -2.44 -8.05
C TYR A 38 -14.52 -3.98 -7.96
N THR A 39 -13.69 -4.63 -8.79
CA THR A 39 -13.46 -6.07 -8.84
C THR A 39 -12.01 -6.35 -8.45
N PRO A 40 -11.68 -7.59 -8.05
CA PRO A 40 -10.32 -7.98 -7.79
C PRO A 40 -9.32 -7.53 -8.85
N TYR A 41 -8.27 -6.83 -8.41
CA TYR A 41 -7.24 -6.34 -9.33
C TYR A 41 -6.28 -7.48 -9.71
N TRP A 42 -6.01 -8.38 -8.77
CA TRP A 42 -5.13 -9.53 -8.99
C TRP A 42 -5.91 -10.85 -9.06
N GLU A 43 -5.43 -11.75 -9.91
CA GLU A 43 -5.95 -13.12 -9.96
C GLU A 43 -5.55 -13.86 -8.69
N ASN A 44 -6.52 -14.44 -7.98
CA ASN A 44 -6.35 -15.09 -6.68
C ASN A 44 -6.07 -14.14 -5.50
N GLU A 45 -6.50 -12.89 -5.57
CA GLU A 45 -6.53 -12.04 -4.38
C GLU A 45 -7.53 -12.58 -3.34
N VAL A 46 -7.14 -12.53 -2.07
CA VAL A 46 -7.97 -12.89 -0.91
C VAL A 46 -8.55 -11.64 -0.29
N ASP A 47 -7.72 -10.62 -0.09
CA ASP A 47 -8.08 -9.37 0.54
C ASP A 47 -7.28 -8.23 -0.09
N GLN A 48 -7.86 -7.03 -0.13
CA GLN A 48 -7.20 -5.84 -0.64
C GLN A 48 -7.44 -4.64 0.27
N VAL A 49 -6.41 -3.80 0.43
CA VAL A 49 -6.47 -2.55 1.19
C VAL A 49 -5.93 -1.40 0.34
N ILE A 50 -6.60 -0.27 0.40
CA ILE A 50 -6.24 0.94 -0.34
C ILE A 50 -5.64 1.93 0.65
N VAL A 51 -4.42 2.39 0.39
CA VAL A 51 -3.68 3.29 1.27
C VAL A 51 -3.30 4.56 0.52
N TYR A 52 -3.58 5.71 1.11
CA TYR A 52 -3.28 7.04 0.55
C TYR A 52 -1.80 7.43 0.73
N ILE A 53 -0.91 6.60 0.18
CA ILE A 53 0.54 6.83 0.11
C ILE A 53 1.02 6.76 -1.33
N SER A 54 2.10 7.47 -1.61
CA SER A 54 2.80 7.47 -2.89
C SER A 54 4.27 7.07 -2.68
N PRO A 55 4.55 5.81 -2.32
CA PRO A 55 5.91 5.29 -2.20
C PRO A 55 6.59 5.24 -3.57
N ASP A 56 7.90 5.48 -3.57
CA ASP A 56 8.76 5.13 -4.70
C ASP A 56 8.99 3.60 -4.79
N GLU A 57 9.67 3.14 -5.84
CA GLU A 57 9.87 1.71 -6.10
C GLU A 57 10.64 1.00 -4.97
N GLU A 58 11.63 1.66 -4.36
CA GLU A 58 12.39 1.11 -3.23
C GLU A 58 11.54 1.04 -1.96
N GLN A 59 10.78 2.09 -1.68
CA GLN A 59 9.86 2.14 -0.56
C GLN A 59 8.76 1.07 -0.67
N LEU A 60 8.18 0.91 -1.85
CA LEU A 60 7.16 -0.10 -2.10
C LEU A 60 7.71 -1.52 -1.90
N ALA A 61 8.92 -1.78 -2.41
CA ALA A 61 9.61 -3.06 -2.22
C ALA A 61 9.88 -3.34 -0.73
N ALA A 62 10.29 -2.33 0.04
CA ALA A 62 10.53 -2.47 1.48
C ALA A 62 9.23 -2.77 2.27
N ILE A 63 8.12 -2.12 1.93
CA ILE A 63 6.82 -2.40 2.56
C ILE A 63 6.37 -3.83 2.22
N LEU A 64 6.48 -4.23 0.95
CA LEU A 64 6.17 -5.60 0.53
C LEU A 64 7.04 -6.64 1.24
N ALA A 65 8.34 -6.37 1.40
CA ALA A 65 9.23 -7.24 2.16
C ALA A 65 8.76 -7.36 3.61
N ALA A 66 8.46 -6.25 4.28
CA ALA A 66 7.99 -6.26 5.68
C ALA A 66 6.66 -7.02 5.86
N LEU A 67 5.75 -6.96 4.88
CA LEU A 67 4.51 -7.76 4.86
C LEU A 67 4.81 -9.25 4.72
N ASN A 68 5.66 -9.63 3.76
CA ASN A 68 6.06 -11.02 3.54
C ASN A 68 6.85 -11.59 4.74
N GLU A 69 7.66 -10.77 5.41
CA GLU A 69 8.35 -11.11 6.65
C GLU A 69 7.42 -11.12 7.88
N ARG A 70 6.13 -10.78 7.73
CA ARG A 70 5.12 -10.65 8.80
C ARG A 70 5.52 -9.67 9.90
N ARG A 71 6.39 -8.72 9.58
CA ARG A 71 6.81 -7.64 10.48
C ARG A 71 5.79 -6.50 10.48
N LEU A 72 5.01 -6.38 9.41
CA LEU A 72 3.93 -5.43 9.25
C LEU A 72 2.58 -6.14 9.08
N PRO A 73 1.56 -5.87 9.91
CA PRO A 73 0.24 -6.45 9.74
C PRO A 73 -0.46 -5.83 8.53
N PHE A 74 -0.93 -6.66 7.59
CA PHE A 74 -1.61 -6.20 6.37
C PHE A 74 -2.79 -5.26 6.68
N LYS A 75 -3.58 -5.56 7.71
CA LYS A 75 -4.71 -4.71 8.13
C LYS A 75 -4.31 -3.37 8.73
N ASP A 76 -3.08 -3.23 9.23
CA ASP A 76 -2.61 -1.97 9.79
C ASP A 76 -2.13 -1.00 8.71
N LEU A 77 -1.92 -1.47 7.47
CA LEU A 77 -1.49 -0.62 6.34
C LEU A 77 -2.39 0.59 6.13
N GLN A 78 -3.70 0.43 6.30
CA GLN A 78 -4.66 1.55 6.16
C GLN A 78 -4.42 2.68 7.15
N ASN A 79 -3.80 2.39 8.31
CA ASN A 79 -3.57 3.37 9.37
C ASN A 79 -2.40 4.30 9.06
N TYR A 80 -1.55 3.94 8.09
CA TYR A 80 -0.38 4.73 7.72
C TYR A 80 -0.62 5.66 6.53
N GLY A 81 -1.76 5.60 5.84
CA GLY A 81 -2.09 6.54 4.76
C GLY A 81 -2.88 7.75 5.25
N SER A 82 -2.65 8.93 4.66
CA SER A 82 -3.45 10.12 4.95
C SER A 82 -3.82 10.90 3.68
N VAL A 83 -5.10 11.22 3.53
CA VAL A 83 -5.62 12.11 2.47
C VAL A 83 -5.23 13.58 2.68
N ALA A 84 -4.77 13.94 3.88
CA ALA A 84 -4.38 15.31 4.20
C ALA A 84 -2.97 15.69 3.70
N GLY A 85 -2.26 14.75 3.05
CA GLY A 85 -0.87 14.93 2.64
C GLY A 85 0.13 14.73 3.79
N GLY A 86 1.37 15.19 3.60
CA GLY A 86 2.47 15.03 4.55
C GLY A 86 3.28 13.75 4.34
N THR A 87 3.89 13.24 5.41
CA THR A 87 4.62 11.98 5.40
C THR A 87 4.09 11.04 6.47
N SER A 88 4.19 9.75 6.21
CA SER A 88 3.83 8.70 7.15
C SER A 88 5.01 7.79 7.41
N THR A 89 5.12 7.35 8.65
CA THR A 89 6.19 6.44 9.09
C THR A 89 5.62 5.03 9.18
N ILE A 90 6.11 4.14 8.32
CA ILE A 90 5.74 2.73 8.29
C ILE A 90 6.87 1.92 8.94
N PRO A 91 6.59 1.12 9.97
CA PRO A 91 7.59 0.24 10.56
C PRO A 91 7.84 -0.94 9.62
N VAL A 92 9.00 -0.96 8.95
CA VAL A 92 9.46 -2.05 8.07
C VAL A 92 10.58 -2.89 8.70
#